data_AF-A0A3E1I1H6-F1
#
_entry.id   AF-A0A3E1I1H6-F1
#
_cell.length_a   1.000
_cell.length_b   1.000
_cell.length_c   1.000
_cell.angle_alpha   90.00
_cell.angle_beta   90.00
_cell.angle_gamma   90.00
#
_symmetry.space_group_name_H-M   'P 1'
#
loop_
_entity.id
_entity.type
_entity.pdbx_description
1 polymer ?
#
loop_
_entity_poly.entity_id
_entity_poly.type
_entity_poly.pdbx_seq_one_letter_code
_entity_poly.pdbx_strand_id
1 'polypeptide(L)'
;MKTKAPSMSIIRGLLFTYDIENTDDLKREERIASVDANNEKELVELFNDLTKPEFLIYTRPEQDWFISSIEHFLETGDSFDSAFKTMTTYFSTEIADQRQFMRVLLRCLYYYKLETEAGERI
;
A
#
# COMPACT_ATOMS: atom_id res chain seq x y z
N MET A 1 -0.72 21.00 -12.41
CA MET A 1 -1.93 20.27 -11.97
C MET A 1 -2.26 20.69 -10.55
N LYS A 2 -3.53 20.88 -10.20
CA LYS A 2 -3.91 20.93 -8.78
C LYS A 2 -3.77 19.52 -8.24
N THR A 3 -2.88 19.31 -7.27
CA THR A 3 -2.81 18.05 -6.52
C THR A 3 -4.15 17.87 -5.82
N LYS A 4 -4.74 16.68 -5.94
CA LYS A 4 -5.95 16.34 -5.18
C LYS A 4 -5.62 16.44 -3.69
N ALA A 5 -6.59 16.86 -2.89
CA ALA A 5 -6.39 16.92 -1.44
C ALA A 5 -6.04 15.52 -0.90
N PRO A 6 -5.11 15.41 0.08
CA PRO A 6 -4.81 14.15 0.75
C PRO A 6 -6.08 13.45 1.23
N SER A 7 -6.19 12.14 1.01
CA SER A 7 -7.39 11.39 1.36
C SER A 7 -7.07 10.02 1.95
N MET A 8 -7.67 9.73 3.11
CA MET A 8 -7.55 8.40 3.71
C MET A 8 -8.31 7.34 2.91
N SER A 9 -9.37 7.73 2.20
CA SER A 9 -10.17 6.81 1.40
C SER A 9 -9.40 6.23 0.20
N ILE A 10 -8.53 7.03 -0.44
CA ILE A 10 -7.69 6.49 -1.51
C ILE A 10 -6.66 5.51 -0.94
N ILE A 11 -6.05 5.81 0.22
CA ILE A 11 -5.14 4.89 0.91
C ILE A 11 -5.83 3.57 1.22
N ARG A 12 -7.05 3.62 1.77
CA ARG A 12 -7.86 2.44 2.03
C ARG A 12 -8.14 1.64 0.75
N GLY A 13 -8.38 2.32 -0.37
CA GLY A 13 -8.56 1.66 -1.68
C GLY A 13 -7.36 0.77 -2.06
N LEU A 14 -6.13 1.23 -1.79
CA LEU A 14 -4.93 0.43 -2.04
C LEU A 14 -4.79 -0.73 -1.04
N LEU A 15 -5.01 -0.44 0.25
CA LEU A 15 -4.91 -1.43 1.32
C LEU A 15 -5.98 -2.52 1.24
N PHE A 16 -7.11 -2.26 0.57
CA PHE A 16 -8.18 -3.24 0.35
C PHE A 16 -7.65 -4.54 -0.28
N THR A 17 -6.55 -4.51 -1.03
CA THR A 17 -5.84 -5.71 -1.53
C THR A 17 -5.56 -6.76 -0.45
N TYR A 18 -5.39 -6.36 0.81
CA TYR A 18 -5.08 -7.24 1.95
C TYR A 18 -6.30 -7.65 2.78
N ASP A 19 -7.46 -7.10 2.45
CA ASP A 19 -8.69 -7.36 3.18
C ASP A 19 -9.28 -8.72 2.81
N ILE A 20 -9.82 -9.43 3.80
CA ILE A 20 -10.58 -10.68 3.62
C ILE A 20 -11.78 -10.44 2.69
N GLU A 21 -12.37 -9.24 2.72
CA GLU A 21 -13.55 -8.91 1.89
C GLU A 21 -13.21 -8.58 0.42
N ASN A 22 -11.94 -8.60 0.02
CA ASN A 22 -11.52 -8.15 -1.31
C ASN A 22 -11.82 -9.13 -2.44
N THR A 23 -11.30 -10.36 -2.34
CA THR A 23 -11.52 -11.44 -3.31
C THR A 23 -11.24 -12.78 -2.66
N ASP A 24 -11.95 -13.82 -3.14
CA ASP A 24 -11.72 -15.23 -2.79
C ASP A 24 -10.63 -15.79 -3.72
N ASP A 25 -9.37 -15.75 -3.25
CA ASP A 25 -8.20 -16.28 -3.96
C ASP A 25 -7.23 -16.92 -2.96
N LEU A 26 -7.35 -18.23 -2.78
CA LEU A 26 -6.54 -19.01 -1.85
C LEU A 26 -5.03 -18.74 -1.96
N LYS A 27 -4.49 -18.52 -3.17
CA LYS A 27 -3.04 -18.28 -3.32
C LYS A 27 -2.65 -16.92 -2.76
N ARG A 28 -3.46 -15.90 -3.03
CA ARG A 28 -3.27 -14.56 -2.45
C ARG A 28 -3.40 -14.61 -0.92
N GLU A 29 -4.40 -15.32 -0.42
CA GLU A 29 -4.67 -15.45 1.02
C GLU A 29 -3.53 -16.16 1.75
N GLU A 30 -3.09 -17.31 1.24
CA GLU A 30 -1.91 -18.03 1.76
C GLU A 30 -0.66 -17.15 1.71
N ARG A 31 -0.49 -16.36 0.65
CA ARG A 31 0.64 -15.43 0.52
C ARG A 31 0.62 -14.36 1.61
N ILE A 32 -0.53 -13.72 1.85
CA ILE A 32 -0.68 -12.70 2.91
C ILE A 32 -0.45 -13.34 4.30
N ALA A 33 -0.99 -14.54 4.55
CA ALA A 33 -0.83 -15.24 5.82
C ALA A 33 0.62 -15.69 6.11
N SER A 34 1.40 -15.94 5.07
CA SER A 34 2.80 -16.37 5.18
C SER A 34 3.80 -15.27 5.55
N VAL A 35 3.37 -14.00 5.55
CA VAL A 35 4.25 -12.82 5.72
C VAL A 35 4.10 -12.24 7.12
N ASP A 36 5.22 -11.96 7.79
CA ASP A 36 5.24 -11.10 8.97
C ASP A 36 5.13 -9.63 8.55
N ALA A 37 3.97 -9.02 8.82
CA ALA A 37 3.70 -7.62 8.49
C ALA A 37 4.58 -6.61 9.24
N ASN A 38 5.30 -7.05 10.27
CA ASN A 38 6.25 -6.24 11.04
C ASN A 38 7.70 -6.43 10.55
N ASN A 39 7.95 -7.40 9.67
CA ASN A 39 9.23 -7.59 9.01
C ASN A 39 9.27 -6.79 7.70
N GLU A 40 10.06 -5.72 7.68
CA GLU A 40 10.16 -4.83 6.53
C GLU A 40 10.52 -5.55 5.22
N LYS A 41 11.38 -6.57 5.26
CA LYS A 41 11.82 -7.28 4.05
C LYS A 41 10.65 -8.10 3.48
N GLU A 42 9.99 -8.87 4.32
CA GLU A 42 8.85 -9.69 3.89
C GLU A 42 7.68 -8.82 3.43
N LEU A 43 7.48 -7.67 4.07
CA LEU A 43 6.47 -6.70 3.68
C LEU A 43 6.76 -6.09 2.30
N VAL A 44 8.02 -5.75 2.00
CA VAL A 44 8.43 -5.30 0.66
C VAL A 44 8.17 -6.39 -0.38
N GLU A 45 8.49 -7.65 -0.08
CA GLU A 45 8.23 -8.77 -0.99
C GLU A 45 6.72 -8.92 -1.26
N LEU A 46 5.88 -8.83 -0.22
CA LEU A 46 4.42 -8.85 -0.37
C LEU A 46 3.90 -7.68 -1.22
N PHE A 47 4.45 -6.47 -1.03
CA PHE A 47 4.07 -5.31 -1.83
C PHE A 47 4.47 -5.48 -3.29
N ASN A 48 5.63 -6.07 -3.56
CA ASN A 48 6.06 -6.37 -4.93
C ASN A 48 5.12 -7.38 -5.60
N ASP A 49 4.65 -8.37 -4.84
CA ASP A 49 3.77 -9.42 -5.36
C ASP A 49 2.34 -8.92 -5.60
N LEU A 50 1.77 -8.14 -4.66
CA LEU A 50 0.34 -7.80 -4.66
C LEU A 50 0.05 -6.32 -4.91
N THR A 51 0.82 -5.39 -4.33
CA THR A 51 0.56 -3.96 -4.52
C THR A 51 1.07 -3.44 -5.85
N LYS A 52 2.27 -3.86 -6.28
CA LYS A 52 2.87 -3.38 -7.53
C LYS A 52 1.96 -3.60 -8.74
N PRO A 53 1.43 -4.81 -9.03
CA PRO A 53 0.57 -5.00 -10.19
C PRO A 53 -0.69 -4.12 -10.13
N GLU A 54 -1.35 -4.01 -8.97
CA GLU A 54 -2.52 -3.15 -8.76
C GLU A 54 -2.18 -1.66 -8.96
N PHE A 55 -1.10 -1.20 -8.32
CA PHE A 55 -0.66 0.20 -8.36
C PHE A 55 -0.36 0.67 -9.79
N LEU A 56 0.23 -0.20 -10.61
CA LEU A 56 0.62 0.12 -11.98
C LEU A 56 -0.56 0.18 -12.95
N ILE A 57 -1.74 -0.35 -12.59
CA ILE A 57 -2.96 -0.21 -13.39
C ILE A 57 -3.53 1.22 -13.31
N TYR A 58 -3.31 1.92 -12.19
CA TYR A 58 -3.81 3.28 -12.00
C TYR A 58 -3.13 4.29 -12.93
N THR A 59 -3.86 5.36 -13.24
CA THR A 59 -3.32 6.48 -14.01
C THR A 59 -2.24 7.22 -13.23
N ARG A 60 -1.30 7.89 -13.93
CA ARG A 60 -0.25 8.70 -13.27
C ARG A 60 -0.79 9.70 -12.23
N PRO A 61 -1.88 10.45 -12.48
CA PRO A 61 -2.47 11.33 -11.47
C PRO A 61 -3.01 10.60 -10.23
N GLU A 62 -3.46 9.35 -10.37
CA GLU A 62 -3.91 8.52 -9.24
C GLU A 62 -2.72 8.00 -8.45
N GLN A 63 -1.68 7.51 -9.13
CA GLN A 63 -0.40 7.11 -8.51
C GLN A 63 0.17 8.26 -7.65
N ASP A 64 0.20 9.47 -8.19
CA ASP A 64 0.61 10.69 -7.47
C ASP A 64 -0.28 10.98 -6.27
N TRP A 65 -1.57 10.70 -6.38
CA TRP A 65 -2.54 10.94 -5.30
C TRP A 65 -2.39 9.94 -4.14
N PHE A 66 -2.09 8.67 -4.41
CA PHE A 66 -1.72 7.72 -3.37
C PHE A 66 -0.48 8.19 -2.61
N ILE A 67 0.61 8.47 -3.34
CA ILE A 67 1.90 8.88 -2.77
C ILE A 67 1.74 10.14 -1.90
N SER A 68 1.19 11.21 -2.47
CA SER A 68 1.01 12.48 -1.75
C SER A 68 0.05 12.39 -0.56
N SER A 69 -0.94 11.49 -0.60
CA SER A 69 -1.83 11.27 0.54
C SER A 69 -1.08 10.58 1.68
N ILE A 70 -0.32 9.53 1.40
CA ILE A 70 0.44 8.81 2.44
C ILE A 70 1.51 9.70 3.06
N GLU A 71 2.23 10.47 2.24
CA GLU A 71 3.21 11.47 2.72
C GLU A 71 2.58 12.45 3.69
N HIS A 72 1.46 13.06 3.29
CA HIS A 72 0.79 14.05 4.13
C HIS A 72 0.40 13.49 5.51
N PHE A 73 -0.17 12.29 5.57
CA PHE A 73 -0.57 11.69 6.84
C PHE A 73 0.63 11.27 7.70
N LEU A 74 1.73 10.82 7.08
CA LEU A 74 2.98 10.58 7.79
C LEU A 74 3.58 11.87 8.38
N GLU A 75 3.60 12.95 7.61
CA GLU A 75 4.13 14.27 8.01
C GLU A 75 3.31 14.93 9.12
N THR A 76 1.99 14.82 9.04
CA THR A 76 1.06 15.37 10.06
C THR A 76 0.97 14.54 11.33
N GLY A 77 1.62 13.38 11.36
CA GLY A 77 1.71 12.56 12.56
C GLY A 77 0.51 11.63 12.77
N ASP A 78 -0.27 11.35 11.73
CA ASP A 78 -1.40 10.42 11.80
C ASP A 78 -0.95 9.00 12.18
N SER A 79 -1.82 8.24 12.87
CA SER A 79 -1.57 6.85 13.25
C SER A 79 -1.95 5.85 12.16
N PHE A 80 -2.78 6.26 11.19
CA PHE A 80 -3.47 5.44 10.21
C PHE A 80 -4.55 4.51 10.77
N ASP A 81 -4.92 4.64 12.04
CA ASP A 81 -5.93 3.77 12.67
C ASP A 81 -7.23 3.72 11.86
N SER A 82 -7.63 4.84 11.26
CA SER A 82 -8.86 4.91 10.45
C SER A 82 -8.79 4.09 9.15
N ALA A 83 -7.60 3.89 8.57
CA ALA A 83 -7.40 3.04 7.40
C ALA A 83 -7.42 1.55 7.78
N PHE A 84 -6.78 1.19 8.89
CA PHE A 84 -6.62 -0.21 9.31
C PHE A 84 -7.82 -0.75 10.11
N LYS A 85 -8.53 0.09 10.88
CA LYS A 85 -9.65 -0.34 11.73
C LYS A 85 -10.78 -1.02 10.97
N THR A 86 -10.94 -0.70 9.69
CA THR A 86 -11.97 -1.31 8.84
C THR A 86 -11.49 -2.54 8.08
N MET A 87 -10.22 -2.93 8.26
CA MET A 87 -9.65 -4.07 7.57
C MET A 87 -9.64 -5.29 8.47
N THR A 88 -10.19 -6.39 7.97
CA THR A 88 -9.87 -7.71 8.51
C THR A 88 -8.88 -8.34 7.55
N THR A 89 -7.69 -8.69 8.01
CA THR A 89 -6.60 -9.14 7.12
C THR A 89 -6.23 -10.58 7.36
N TYR A 90 -5.68 -11.24 6.35
CA TYR A 90 -5.10 -12.58 6.48
C TYR A 90 -3.72 -12.62 7.15
N PHE A 91 -3.14 -11.48 7.54
CA PHE A 91 -1.85 -11.46 8.24
C PHE A 91 -1.88 -12.35 9.49
N SER A 92 -0.86 -13.19 9.66
CA SER A 92 -0.76 -14.11 10.79
C SER A 92 -0.43 -13.41 12.11
N THR A 93 0.05 -12.16 12.05
CA THR A 93 0.34 -11.30 13.19
C THR A 93 -0.32 -9.94 13.03
N GLU A 94 -0.71 -9.33 14.15
CA GLU A 94 -1.16 -7.93 14.14
C GLU A 94 -0.06 -6.99 13.65
N ILE A 95 -0.46 -5.90 13.00
CA ILE A 95 0.44 -4.84 12.57
C ILE A 95 0.73 -3.95 13.79
N ALA A 96 1.92 -4.11 14.37
CA ALA A 96 2.32 -3.43 15.60
C ALA A 96 2.59 -1.92 15.39
N ASP A 97 3.09 -1.55 14.21
CA ASP A 97 3.35 -0.15 13.84
C ASP A 97 2.80 0.15 12.44
N GLN A 98 1.55 0.63 12.40
CA GLN A 98 0.87 1.04 11.16
C GLN A 98 1.61 2.16 10.44
N ARG A 99 2.31 3.04 11.16
CA ARG A 99 3.09 4.11 10.52
C ARG A 99 4.31 3.56 9.82
N GLN A 100 5.00 2.60 10.43
CA GLN A 100 6.11 1.90 9.78
C GLN A 100 5.63 1.13 8.56
N PHE A 101 4.50 0.43 8.64
CA PHE A 101 3.87 -0.22 7.49
C PHE A 101 3.66 0.78 6.33
N MET A 102 3.06 1.94 6.63
CA MET A 102 2.78 2.97 5.64
C MET A 102 4.06 3.62 5.07
N ARG A 103 5.14 3.74 5.86
CA ARG A 103 6.45 4.21 5.36
C ARG A 103 7.07 3.23 4.36
N VAL A 104 7.02 1.94 4.66
CA VAL A 104 7.50 0.90 3.75
C VAL A 104 6.69 0.91 2.46
N LEU A 105 5.36 1.04 2.57
CA LEU A 105 4.46 1.14 1.42
C LEU A 105 4.81 2.35 0.54
N LEU A 106 4.89 3.54 1.15
CA LEU A 106 5.23 4.78 0.44
C LEU A 106 6.52 4.64 -0.36
N ARG A 107 7.57 4.09 0.27
CA ARG A 107 8.85 3.86 -0.38
C ARG A 107 8.70 2.93 -1.60
N CYS A 108 7.93 1.87 -1.48
CA CYS A 108 7.65 0.94 -2.59
C CYS A 108 6.91 1.63 -3.74
N LEU A 109 5.89 2.44 -3.45
CA LEU A 109 5.14 3.18 -4.48
C LEU A 109 6.04 4.13 -5.26
N TYR A 110 6.96 4.82 -4.57
CA TYR A 110 7.99 5.63 -5.22
C TYR A 110 8.87 4.81 -6.17
N TYR A 111 9.36 3.65 -5.72
CA TYR A 111 10.16 2.77 -6.57
C TYR A 111 9.38 2.29 -7.81
N TYR A 112 8.13 1.84 -7.65
CA TYR A 112 7.32 1.35 -8.76
C TYR A 112 7.08 2.44 -9.80
N LYS A 113 6.79 3.66 -9.34
CA LYS A 113 6.59 4.81 -10.22
C LYS A 113 7.86 5.12 -11.02
N LEU A 114 9.01 5.19 -10.33
CA LEU A 114 10.32 5.46 -10.96
C LEU A 114 10.73 4.40 -11.97
N GLU A 115 10.56 3.10 -11.66
CA GLU A 115 10.88 2.01 -12.58
C GLU A 115 10.06 2.12 -13.88
N THR A 116 8.78 2.46 -13.76
CA THR A 116 7.89 2.61 -14.92
C THR A 116 8.30 3.83 -15.77
N GLU A 117 8.61 4.95 -15.13
CA GLU A 117 9.09 6.15 -15.84
C GLU A 117 10.44 5.95 -16.53
N ALA A 118 11.32 5.09 -15.99
CA ALA A 118 12.58 4.73 -16.61
C ALA A 118 12.38 3.79 -17.82
N GLY A 119 11.44 2.84 -17.73
CA GLY A 119 11.09 1.93 -18.81
C GLY A 119 10.40 2.60 -20.01
N GLU A 120 9.65 3.69 -19.79
CA GLU A 120 9.00 4.49 -20.84
C GLU A 120 9.97 5.37 -21.65
N ARG A 121 11.23 5.52 -21.19
CA ARG A 121 12.25 6.39 -21.82
C ARG A 121 13.22 5.65 -22.74
N ILE A 122 13.04 4.35 -22.93
CA ILE A 122 13.88 3.46 -23.75
C ILE A 122 13.06 3.00 -24.96
#